data_AF-A0A084SIY4-F1
#
_entry.id   AF-A0A084SIY4-F1
#
_cell.length_a   1.000
_cell.length_b   1.000
_cell.length_c   1.000
_cell.angle_alpha   90.00
_cell.angle_beta   90.00
_cell.angle_gamma   90.00
#
_symmetry.space_group_name_H-M   'P 1'
#
loop_
_entity.id
_entity.type
_entity.pdbx_description
1 polymer ?
#
loop_
_entity_poly.entity_id
_entity_poly.type
_entity_poly.pdbx_seq_one_letter_code
_entity_poly.pdbx_strand_id
1 'polypeptide(L)'
;MRKLLIPGLGLLGLGLLVLALRFGAPANQQAPSAPPRLDHERKMAVMNDEELLGKALHVAREAGLLLLRKHGAVLPFGLTLDSAGDNPRTFFPRDQLPRASWDELLEATIGHLERSAGSADVGAIALVTTLESGSESGLGVQVETRTSSLFLVYPYSGSGQSLRLGEPQKAEGVLVGPILAQDD
;
A
#
# COMPACT_ATOMS: atom_id res chain seq x y z
N MET A 1 10.76 16.81 30.05
CA MET A 1 11.88 16.15 30.75
C MET A 1 12.03 14.76 30.13
N ARG A 2 12.98 14.52 29.22
CA ARG A 2 14.39 14.13 29.44
C ARG A 2 14.57 12.86 30.32
N LYS A 3 15.20 11.87 29.67
CA LYS A 3 16.16 10.85 30.17
C LYS A 3 15.64 9.51 30.71
N LEU A 4 15.73 8.52 29.82
CA LEU A 4 16.51 7.29 29.93
C LEU A 4 17.44 7.20 31.17
N LEU A 5 17.36 6.09 31.93
CA LEU A 5 18.52 5.51 32.61
C LEU A 5 18.25 4.04 33.02
N ILE A 6 19.05 3.13 32.47
CA ILE A 6 19.36 1.80 33.03
C ILE A 6 20.68 1.98 33.79
N PRO A 7 20.84 1.37 34.98
CA PRO A 7 22.11 0.71 35.23
C PRO A 7 21.97 -0.59 36.05
N GLY A 8 22.84 -1.57 35.77
CA GLY A 8 22.99 -2.74 36.64
C GLY A 8 23.82 -3.88 36.07
N LEU A 9 25.10 -3.63 35.77
CA LEU A 9 26.12 -4.67 35.56
C LEU A 9 26.44 -5.36 36.90
N GLY A 10 26.42 -6.70 36.93
CA GLY A 10 26.92 -7.52 38.04
C GLY A 10 27.92 -8.55 37.52
N LEU A 11 29.14 -8.45 38.00
CA LEU A 11 30.35 -9.17 37.62
C LEU A 11 30.50 -10.50 38.40
N LEU A 12 31.11 -11.50 37.75
CA LEU A 12 32.01 -12.55 38.28
C LEU A 12 31.53 -13.56 39.35
N GLY A 13 31.72 -14.83 39.01
CA GLY A 13 31.78 -15.94 39.96
C GLY A 13 32.53 -17.13 39.36
N LEU A 14 33.84 -17.18 39.61
CA LEU A 14 34.81 -18.21 39.24
C LEU A 14 34.61 -19.48 40.10
N GLY A 15 34.86 -20.67 39.53
CA GLY A 15 35.06 -21.92 40.26
C GLY A 15 34.42 -23.12 39.55
N LEU A 16 34.98 -24.32 39.49
CA LEU A 16 36.22 -24.90 39.96
C LEU A 16 36.39 -26.19 39.13
N LEU A 17 37.63 -26.48 38.76
CA LEU A 17 38.11 -27.68 38.07
C LEU A 17 37.82 -28.97 38.86
N VAL A 18 37.25 -30.01 38.24
CA VAL A 18 37.54 -31.42 38.61
C VAL A 18 37.63 -32.29 37.36
N LEU A 19 38.79 -32.90 37.20
CA LEU A 19 39.18 -33.88 36.20
C LEU A 19 38.81 -35.28 36.69
N ALA A 20 38.19 -36.11 35.84
CA ALA A 20 38.20 -37.56 36.00
C ALA A 20 38.12 -38.27 34.64
N LEU A 21 39.16 -39.04 34.34
CA LEU A 21 39.33 -39.94 33.20
C LEU A 21 38.40 -41.16 33.31
N ARG A 22 37.87 -41.66 32.18
CA ARG A 22 38.03 -43.07 31.75
C ARG A 22 37.41 -43.41 30.38
N PHE A 23 38.06 -44.38 29.76
CA PHE A 23 37.89 -45.02 28.45
C PHE A 23 36.48 -45.56 28.12
N GLY A 24 36.10 -45.45 26.83
CA GLY A 24 34.99 -46.18 26.20
C GLY A 24 35.00 -45.96 24.67
N ALA A 25 34.88 -47.03 23.90
CA ALA A 25 35.03 -47.14 22.44
C ALA A 25 33.91 -46.40 21.64
N PRO A 26 33.99 -46.29 20.29
CA PRO A 26 33.17 -45.35 19.52
C PRO A 26 31.75 -45.87 19.35
N ALA A 27 30.80 -45.20 20.01
CA ALA A 27 29.39 -45.33 19.70
C ALA A 27 29.02 -44.27 18.65
N ASN A 28 28.59 -44.77 17.49
CA ASN A 28 27.96 -44.05 16.40
C ASN A 28 26.91 -43.06 16.91
N GLN A 29 27.29 -41.78 17.09
CA GLN A 29 26.37 -40.69 17.36
C GLN A 29 25.98 -40.07 16.03
N GLN A 30 24.88 -40.56 15.48
CA GLN A 30 24.10 -39.83 14.52
C GLN A 30 23.75 -38.49 15.16
N ALA A 31 24.32 -37.41 14.62
CA ALA A 31 24.03 -36.06 15.06
C ALA A 31 22.50 -35.89 15.11
N PRO A 32 21.93 -35.22 16.13
CA PRO A 32 20.55 -34.78 16.03
C PRO A 32 20.49 -33.91 14.78
N SER A 33 19.79 -34.40 13.75
CA SER A 33 19.41 -33.62 12.60
C SER A 33 18.83 -32.33 13.14
N ALA A 34 19.53 -31.21 12.90
CA ALA A 34 19.01 -29.90 13.20
C ALA A 34 17.55 -29.86 12.71
N PRO A 35 16.61 -29.29 13.49
CA PRO A 35 15.28 -29.07 12.95
C PRO A 35 15.47 -28.36 11.61
N PRO A 36 14.72 -28.72 10.55
CA PRO A 36 14.81 -28.00 9.30
C PRO A 36 14.69 -26.53 9.66
N ARG A 37 15.72 -25.74 9.28
CA ARG A 37 15.54 -24.28 9.28
C ARG A 37 14.29 -24.11 8.45
N LEU A 38 13.21 -23.70 9.10
CA LEU A 38 12.07 -23.16 8.41
C LEU A 38 12.65 -21.93 7.75
N ASP A 39 13.11 -22.12 6.53
CA ASP A 39 13.36 -21.07 5.58
C ASP A 39 12.01 -20.35 5.51
N HIS A 40 11.85 -19.38 6.40
CA HIS A 40 10.96 -18.25 6.19
C HIS A 40 11.61 -17.42 5.08
N GLU A 41 11.85 -18.06 3.93
CA GLU A 41 11.41 -17.45 2.70
C GLU A 41 9.92 -17.17 2.94
N ARG A 42 9.64 -15.98 3.48
CA ARG A 42 8.52 -15.21 2.98
C ARG A 42 8.78 -15.14 1.48
N LYS A 43 8.36 -16.17 0.76
CA LYS A 43 7.92 -16.04 -0.61
C LYS A 43 6.92 -14.91 -0.49
N MET A 44 7.35 -13.69 -0.80
CA MET A 44 6.46 -12.55 -0.89
C MET A 44 5.46 -13.00 -1.94
N ALA A 45 4.29 -13.43 -1.47
CA ALA A 45 3.27 -13.94 -2.34
C ALA A 45 2.86 -12.73 -3.16
N VAL A 46 3.37 -12.66 -4.39
CA VAL A 46 2.94 -11.67 -5.37
C VAL A 46 1.44 -11.87 -5.46
N MET A 47 0.70 -10.83 -5.06
CA MET A 47 -0.75 -10.86 -5.14
C MET A 47 -1.14 -10.95 -6.61
N ASN A 48 -2.19 -11.69 -6.92
CA ASN A 48 -2.67 -11.70 -8.30
C ASN A 48 -3.33 -10.35 -8.66
N ASP A 49 -3.53 -10.09 -9.94
CA ASP A 49 -4.06 -8.81 -10.42
C ASP A 49 -5.48 -8.51 -9.88
N GLU A 50 -6.33 -9.52 -9.66
CA GLU A 50 -7.67 -9.32 -9.08
C GLU A 50 -7.58 -8.88 -7.61
N GLU A 51 -6.71 -9.53 -6.83
CA GLU A 51 -6.47 -9.19 -5.44
C GLU A 51 -5.84 -7.80 -5.30
N LEU A 52 -4.88 -7.46 -6.18
CA LEU A 52 -4.25 -6.14 -6.23
C LEU A 52 -5.26 -5.06 -6.59
N LEU A 53 -6.11 -5.30 -7.60
CA LEU A 53 -7.17 -4.38 -8.01
C LEU A 53 -8.12 -4.10 -6.84
N GLY A 54 -8.56 -5.16 -6.14
CA GLY A 54 -9.43 -5.04 -4.97
C GLY A 54 -8.79 -4.26 -3.83
N LYS A 55 -7.51 -4.53 -3.52
CA LYS A 55 -6.76 -3.82 -2.47
C LYS A 55 -6.56 -2.35 -2.84
N ALA A 56 -6.17 -2.06 -4.09
CA ALA A 56 -5.99 -0.72 -4.59
C ALA A 56 -7.28 0.10 -4.55
N LEU A 57 -8.40 -0.50 -4.98
CA LEU A 57 -9.72 0.12 -4.88
C LEU A 57 -10.09 0.44 -3.43
N HIS A 58 -9.89 -0.51 -2.52
CA HIS A 58 -10.21 -0.31 -1.11
C HIS A 58 -9.41 0.86 -0.53
N VAL A 59 -8.09 0.88 -0.71
CA VAL A 59 -7.23 1.94 -0.15
C VAL A 59 -7.55 3.30 -0.78
N ALA A 60 -7.73 3.34 -2.10
CA ALA A 60 -8.08 4.57 -2.83
C ALA A 60 -9.42 5.16 -2.36
N ARG A 61 -10.44 4.30 -2.19
CA ARG A 61 -11.76 4.69 -1.67
C ARG A 61 -11.67 5.24 -0.24
N GLU A 62 -10.97 4.56 0.66
CA GLU A 62 -10.85 5.00 2.06
C GLU A 62 -10.08 6.32 2.17
N ALA A 63 -9.00 6.48 1.40
CA ALA A 63 -8.25 7.73 1.32
C ALA A 63 -9.11 8.88 0.77
N GLY A 64 -9.87 8.62 -0.30
CA GLY A 64 -10.80 9.57 -0.89
C GLY A 64 -11.90 9.98 0.11
N LEU A 65 -12.54 9.03 0.79
CA LEU A 65 -13.55 9.31 1.81
C LEU A 65 -12.99 10.14 2.97
N LEU A 66 -11.77 9.84 3.43
CA LEU A 66 -11.12 10.61 4.48
C LEU A 66 -10.93 12.08 4.07
N LEU A 67 -10.42 12.32 2.86
CA LEU A 67 -10.20 13.66 2.33
C LEU A 67 -11.53 14.39 2.10
N LEU A 68 -12.52 13.67 1.59
CA LEU A 68 -13.85 14.21 1.35
C LEU A 68 -14.52 14.65 2.66
N ARG A 69 -14.39 13.88 3.75
CA ARG A 69 -14.87 14.29 5.08
C ARG A 69 -14.14 15.50 5.65
N LYS A 70 -12.85 15.65 5.32
CA LYS A 70 -12.01 16.73 5.84
C LYS A 70 -12.18 18.04 5.08
N HIS A 71 -12.36 17.96 3.76
CA HIS A 71 -12.28 19.10 2.85
C HIS A 71 -13.57 19.38 2.07
N GLY A 72 -14.55 18.47 2.08
CA GLY A 72 -15.80 18.58 1.32
C GLY A 72 -15.67 18.25 -0.16
N ALA A 73 -14.43 18.15 -0.68
CA ALA A 73 -14.10 17.71 -2.03
C ALA A 73 -12.74 17.00 -2.02
N VAL A 74 -12.43 16.27 -3.09
CA VAL A 74 -11.17 15.56 -3.28
C VAL A 74 -10.51 16.08 -4.55
N LEU A 75 -9.46 16.87 -4.37
CA LEU A 75 -8.58 17.25 -5.48
C LEU A 75 -7.91 15.99 -6.07
N PRO A 76 -7.56 15.98 -7.37
CA PRO A 76 -6.84 14.86 -7.98
C PRO A 76 -5.63 14.43 -7.16
N PHE A 77 -5.54 13.14 -6.86
CA PHE A 77 -4.36 12.54 -6.25
C PHE A 77 -4.14 11.11 -6.77
N GLY A 78 -2.89 10.68 -6.71
CA GLY A 78 -2.46 9.36 -7.18
C GLY A 78 -2.16 8.43 -6.02
N LEU A 79 -2.37 7.13 -6.23
CA LEU A 79 -1.94 6.06 -5.34
C LEU A 79 -1.21 5.01 -6.15
N THR A 80 -0.14 4.44 -5.57
CA THR A 80 0.57 3.29 -6.12
C THR A 80 0.67 2.20 -5.06
N LEU A 81 0.53 0.95 -5.47
CA LEU A 81 0.78 -0.23 -4.67
C LEU A 81 1.87 -1.07 -5.32
N ASP A 82 2.76 -1.62 -4.50
CA ASP A 82 3.74 -2.61 -4.96
C ASP A 82 3.05 -3.93 -5.35
N SER A 83 3.80 -4.84 -5.96
CA SER A 83 3.27 -6.12 -6.44
C SER A 83 2.83 -7.08 -5.31
N ALA A 84 3.22 -6.79 -4.07
CA ALA A 84 2.74 -7.46 -2.86
C ALA A 84 1.53 -6.74 -2.23
N GLY A 85 1.18 -5.55 -2.71
CA GLY A 85 0.12 -4.69 -2.20
C GLY A 85 0.37 -4.12 -0.81
N ASP A 86 1.55 -4.26 -0.22
CA ASP A 86 1.80 -3.97 1.19
C ASP A 86 2.23 -2.52 1.46
N ASN A 87 2.74 -1.84 0.43
CA ASN A 87 3.29 -0.50 0.57
C ASN A 87 2.52 0.53 -0.27
N PRO A 88 1.30 0.94 0.16
CA PRO A 88 0.58 2.02 -0.52
C PRO A 88 1.36 3.33 -0.39
N ARG A 89 1.55 4.02 -1.51
CA ARG A 89 2.11 5.38 -1.56
C ARG A 89 1.11 6.31 -2.19
N THR A 90 0.91 7.47 -1.61
CA THR A 90 0.04 8.51 -2.14
C THR A 90 0.84 9.70 -2.64
N PHE A 91 0.38 10.29 -3.73
CA PHE A 91 0.93 11.49 -4.33
C PHE A 91 -0.14 12.57 -4.38
N PHE A 92 0.04 13.63 -3.60
CA PHE A 92 -0.81 14.80 -3.58
C PHE A 92 -0.14 15.93 -4.37
N PRO A 93 -0.49 16.17 -5.65
CA PRO A 93 0.13 17.22 -6.46
C PRO A 93 0.00 18.61 -5.83
N ARG A 94 -1.06 18.82 -5.03
CA ARG A 94 -1.34 20.09 -4.35
C ARG A 94 -0.24 20.50 -3.35
N ASP A 95 0.50 19.55 -2.79
CA ASP A 95 1.60 19.84 -1.87
C ASP A 95 2.77 20.54 -2.57
N GLN A 96 2.94 20.27 -3.86
CA GLN A 96 3.99 20.85 -4.71
C GLN A 96 3.45 22.03 -5.54
N LEU A 97 2.17 22.00 -5.87
CA LEU A 97 1.48 22.97 -6.73
C LEU A 97 0.28 23.58 -5.98
N PRO A 98 0.49 24.38 -4.92
CA PRO A 98 -0.57 24.84 -4.02
C PRO A 98 -1.59 25.80 -4.65
N ARG A 99 -1.31 26.32 -5.85
CA ARG A 99 -2.16 27.24 -6.61
C ARG A 99 -2.61 26.69 -7.97
N ALA A 100 -2.27 25.44 -8.27
CA ALA A 100 -2.66 24.83 -9.54
C ALA A 100 -4.18 24.69 -9.65
N SER A 101 -4.67 24.84 -10.88
CA SER A 101 -6.04 24.53 -11.27
C SER A 101 -6.34 23.04 -11.11
N TRP A 102 -7.61 22.67 -11.20
CA TRP A 102 -8.00 21.26 -11.17
C TRP A 102 -7.30 20.45 -12.27
N ASP A 103 -7.32 20.95 -13.50
CA ASP A 103 -6.73 20.29 -14.66
C ASP A 103 -5.21 20.16 -14.50
N GLU A 104 -4.53 21.19 -13.99
CA GLU A 104 -3.09 21.13 -13.71
C GLU A 104 -2.74 20.08 -12.64
N LEU A 105 -3.60 19.90 -11.62
CA LEU A 105 -3.42 18.86 -10.61
C LEU A 105 -3.68 17.46 -11.19
N LEU A 106 -4.68 17.34 -12.07
CA LEU A 106 -4.99 16.09 -12.75
C LEU A 106 -3.82 15.67 -13.64
N GLU A 107 -3.33 16.55 -14.51
CA GLU A 107 -2.16 16.32 -15.37
C GLU A 107 -0.91 15.96 -14.55
N ALA A 108 -0.64 16.69 -13.47
CA ALA A 108 0.48 16.38 -12.59
C ALA A 108 0.36 14.99 -11.93
N THR A 109 -0.87 14.58 -11.59
CA THR A 109 -1.15 13.25 -11.04
C THR A 109 -0.92 12.17 -12.08
N ILE A 110 -1.48 12.32 -13.29
CA ILE A 110 -1.33 11.39 -14.40
C ILE A 110 0.15 11.19 -14.71
N GLY A 111 0.90 12.28 -14.92
CA GLY A 111 2.33 12.19 -15.20
C GLY A 111 3.13 11.54 -14.07
N HIS A 112 2.71 11.67 -12.81
CA HIS A 112 3.34 10.93 -11.71
C HIS A 112 3.03 9.43 -11.75
N LEU A 113 1.78 9.06 -12.03
CA LEU A 113 1.36 7.67 -12.14
C LEU A 113 2.05 6.98 -13.33
N GLU A 114 2.14 7.63 -14.48
CA GLU A 114 2.88 7.13 -15.67
C GLU A 114 4.35 6.86 -15.36
N ARG A 115 5.03 7.82 -14.70
CA ARG A 115 6.43 7.63 -14.28
C ARG A 115 6.59 6.48 -13.28
N SER A 116 5.60 6.30 -12.40
CA SER A 116 5.63 5.25 -11.39
C SER A 116 5.32 3.87 -11.98
N ALA A 117 4.42 3.81 -12.96
CA ALA A 117 4.07 2.60 -13.71
C ALA A 117 5.27 1.99 -14.44
N GLY A 118 6.25 2.82 -14.85
CA GLY A 118 7.52 2.35 -15.40
C GLY A 118 8.45 1.63 -14.40
N SER A 119 8.13 1.63 -13.11
CA SER A 119 8.88 0.89 -12.09
C SER A 119 8.39 -0.56 -11.97
N ALA A 120 9.31 -1.52 -12.07
CA ALA A 120 8.99 -2.96 -12.01
C ALA A 120 8.28 -3.40 -10.72
N ASP A 121 8.38 -2.62 -9.65
CA ASP A 121 7.77 -2.91 -8.35
C ASP A 121 6.28 -2.57 -8.29
N VAL A 122 5.79 -1.64 -9.12
CA VAL A 122 4.39 -1.20 -9.10
C VAL A 122 3.50 -2.30 -9.69
N GLY A 123 2.55 -2.77 -8.88
CA GLY A 123 1.55 -3.78 -9.26
C GLY A 123 0.18 -3.18 -9.55
N ALA A 124 -0.15 -2.05 -8.92
CA ALA A 124 -1.40 -1.34 -9.17
C ALA A 124 -1.24 0.17 -8.96
N ILE A 125 -2.06 0.94 -9.65
CA ILE A 125 -2.22 2.38 -9.45
C ILE A 125 -3.69 2.74 -9.25
N ALA A 126 -3.92 3.90 -8.64
CA ALA A 126 -5.23 4.52 -8.65
C ALA A 126 -5.15 6.05 -8.82
N LEU A 127 -6.11 6.59 -9.56
CA LEU A 127 -6.42 8.01 -9.62
C LEU A 127 -7.74 8.26 -8.88
N VAL A 128 -7.73 9.23 -7.98
CA VAL A 128 -8.90 9.58 -7.17
C VAL A 128 -9.20 11.06 -7.27
N THR A 129 -10.47 11.40 -7.48
CA THR A 129 -10.89 12.79 -7.67
C THR A 129 -12.40 12.99 -7.46
N THR A 130 -12.87 14.20 -7.16
CA THR A 130 -14.31 14.51 -7.18
C THR A 130 -14.79 14.69 -8.62
N LEU A 131 -16.00 14.22 -8.91
CA LEU A 131 -16.69 14.43 -10.18
C LEU A 131 -18.00 15.16 -9.88
N GLU A 132 -18.38 16.06 -10.78
CA GLU A 132 -19.60 16.84 -10.68
C GLU A 132 -20.43 16.66 -11.96
N SER A 133 -21.74 16.45 -11.80
CA SER A 133 -22.69 16.37 -12.89
C SER A 133 -23.97 17.09 -12.50
N GLY A 134 -24.17 18.30 -13.01
CA GLY A 134 -25.28 19.16 -12.60
C GLY A 134 -25.20 19.48 -11.11
N SER A 135 -26.18 19.01 -10.33
CA SER A 135 -26.24 19.19 -8.87
C SER A 135 -25.69 18.00 -8.08
N GLU A 136 -25.22 16.95 -8.76
CA GLU A 136 -24.72 15.74 -8.14
C GLU A 136 -23.19 15.75 -8.08
N SER A 137 -22.66 15.16 -7.01
CA SER A 137 -21.23 14.97 -6.83
C SER A 137 -20.92 13.52 -6.51
N GLY A 138 -19.81 13.02 -7.06
CA GLY A 138 -19.31 11.67 -6.84
C GLY A 138 -17.82 11.67 -6.56
N LEU A 139 -17.35 10.65 -5.85
CA LEU A 139 -15.93 10.34 -5.76
C LEU A 139 -15.59 9.38 -6.90
N GLY A 140 -14.85 9.85 -7.89
CA GLY A 140 -14.28 9.04 -8.95
C GLY A 140 -13.04 8.30 -8.43
N VAL A 141 -13.01 6.99 -8.65
CA VAL A 141 -11.86 6.13 -8.34
C VAL A 141 -11.59 5.26 -9.56
N GLN A 142 -10.52 5.56 -10.28
CA GLN A 142 -9.99 4.71 -11.34
C GLN A 142 -8.81 3.92 -10.81
N VAL A 143 -8.84 2.61 -10.98
CA VAL A 143 -7.81 1.69 -10.52
C VAL A 143 -7.36 0.84 -11.68
N GLU A 144 -6.06 0.63 -11.78
CA GLU A 144 -5.46 -0.19 -12.82
C GLU A 144 -4.43 -1.14 -12.24
N THR A 145 -4.39 -2.34 -12.82
CA THR A 145 -3.28 -3.29 -12.72
C THR A 145 -2.74 -3.52 -14.13
N ARG A 146 -1.82 -4.49 -14.29
CA ARG A 146 -1.24 -4.79 -15.61
C ARG A 146 -2.28 -5.36 -16.59
N THR A 147 -3.27 -6.10 -16.09
CA THR A 147 -4.26 -6.77 -16.94
C THR A 147 -5.69 -6.25 -16.77
N SER A 148 -5.93 -5.32 -15.86
CA SER A 148 -7.29 -4.89 -15.49
C SER A 148 -7.38 -3.39 -15.28
N SER A 149 -8.50 -2.80 -15.66
CA SER A 149 -8.87 -1.42 -15.33
C SER A 149 -10.31 -1.37 -14.84
N LEU A 150 -10.54 -0.58 -13.80
CA LEU A 150 -11.86 -0.39 -13.20
C LEU A 150 -12.04 1.07 -12.83
N PHE A 151 -13.10 1.68 -13.35
CA PHE A 151 -13.52 3.02 -12.96
C PHE A 151 -14.88 2.97 -12.27
N LEU A 152 -14.90 3.39 -11.00
CA LEU A 152 -16.09 3.49 -10.18
C LEU A 152 -16.34 4.94 -9.76
N VAL A 153 -17.62 5.32 -9.76
CA VAL A 153 -18.10 6.58 -9.20
C VAL A 153 -18.92 6.27 -7.96
N TYR A 154 -18.51 6.81 -6.82
CA TYR A 154 -19.24 6.70 -5.56
C TYR A 154 -20.03 8.00 -5.34
N PRO A 155 -21.35 8.04 -5.59
CA PRO A 155 -22.15 9.19 -5.22
C PRO A 155 -22.04 9.41 -3.71
N TYR A 156 -22.05 10.65 -3.26
CA TYR A 156 -21.97 10.93 -1.83
C TYR A 156 -22.99 11.97 -1.38
N SER A 157 -23.36 11.88 -0.10
CA SER A 157 -24.28 12.81 0.54
C SER A 157 -23.84 13.09 1.98
N GLY A 158 -24.39 14.18 2.54
CA GLY A 158 -24.01 14.68 3.85
C GLY A 158 -22.84 15.66 3.78
N SER A 159 -22.28 15.99 4.94
CA SER A 159 -21.17 16.95 5.06
C SER A 159 -20.27 16.63 6.26
N GLY A 160 -19.01 17.03 6.15
CA GLY A 160 -18.00 16.81 7.18
C GLY A 160 -17.92 15.34 7.58
N GLN A 161 -17.96 15.06 8.88
CA GLN A 161 -17.86 13.69 9.41
C GLN A 161 -19.10 12.81 9.14
N SER A 162 -20.25 13.42 8.83
CA SER A 162 -21.47 12.67 8.52
C SER A 162 -21.53 12.16 7.09
N LEU A 163 -20.55 12.56 6.25
CA LEU A 163 -20.49 12.20 4.85
C LEU A 163 -20.35 10.69 4.65
N ARG A 164 -21.15 10.17 3.72
CA ARG A 164 -21.23 8.75 3.35
C ARG A 164 -21.18 8.59 1.84
N LEU A 165 -20.47 7.55 1.41
CA LEU A 165 -20.51 7.07 0.03
C LEU A 165 -21.75 6.18 -0.13
N GLY A 166 -22.46 6.36 -1.23
CA GLY A 166 -23.51 5.46 -1.70
C GLY A 166 -22.95 4.25 -2.45
N GLU A 167 -23.84 3.50 -3.07
CA GLU A 167 -23.49 2.35 -3.90
C GLU A 167 -22.64 2.78 -5.10
N PRO A 168 -21.51 2.08 -5.40
CA PRO A 168 -20.68 2.42 -6.53
C PRO A 168 -21.40 2.16 -7.85
N GLN A 169 -21.22 3.10 -8.78
CA GLN A 169 -21.65 2.94 -10.16
C GLN A 169 -20.41 2.70 -11.01
N LYS A 170 -20.40 1.60 -11.77
CA LYS A 170 -19.36 1.40 -12.79
C LYS A 170 -19.64 2.37 -13.93
N ALA A 171 -18.68 3.24 -14.21
CA ALA A 171 -18.81 4.19 -15.32
C ALA A 171 -18.33 3.53 -16.62
N GLU A 172 -19.01 3.85 -17.73
CA GLU A 172 -18.52 3.51 -19.06
C GLU A 172 -17.36 4.44 -19.41
N GLY A 173 -16.18 3.87 -19.67
CA GLY A 173 -14.95 4.61 -19.94
C GLY A 173 -14.01 4.71 -18.73
N VAL A 174 -13.09 5.66 -18.81
CA VAL A 174 -12.03 5.92 -17.83
C VAL A 174 -11.89 7.45 -17.65
N LEU A 175 -11.46 7.90 -16.47
CA LEU A 175 -11.05 9.30 -16.24
C LEU A 175 -9.89 9.68 -17.15
N VAL A 176 -8.98 8.74 -17.38
CA VAL A 176 -7.83 8.86 -18.26
C VAL A 176 -7.55 7.53 -18.93
N GLY A 177 -7.00 7.57 -20.15
CA GLY A 177 -6.58 6.37 -20.87
C GLY A 177 -5.69 5.45 -20.01
N PRO A 178 -5.64 4.15 -20.34
CA PRO A 178 -4.93 3.19 -19.50
C PRO A 178 -3.45 3.56 -19.39
N ILE A 179 -2.94 3.53 -18.15
CA ILE A 179 -1.57 3.87 -17.78
C ILE A 179 -0.76 2.58 -17.52
N LEU A 180 -1.36 1.58 -16.85
CA LEU A 180 -0.73 0.28 -16.58
C LEU A 180 -1.18 -0.82 -17.53
N ALA A 181 -2.46 -0.84 -17.91
CA ALA A 181 -2.96 -1.83 -18.85
C ALA A 181 -2.45 -1.46 -20.26
N GLN A 182 -1.66 -2.33 -20.88
CA GLN A 182 -1.30 -2.13 -22.29
C GLN A 182 -2.41 -2.72 -23.17
N ASP A 183 -2.85 -1.96 -24.15
CA ASP A 183 -3.63 -2.51 -25.27
C ASP A 183 -2.65 -3.36 -26.11
N ASP A 184 -2.88 -4.68 -26.17
CA ASP A 184 -2.19 -5.59 -27.11
C ASP A 184 -2.59 -5.28 -28.58
#